data_AF-A0AAN8YFW9-F1
#
_entry.id   AF-A0AAN8YFW9-F1
#
_cell.length_a   1.000
_cell.length_b   1.000
_cell.length_c   1.000
_cell.angle_alpha   90.00
_cell.angle_beta   90.00
_cell.angle_gamma   90.00
#
_symmetry.space_group_name_H-M   'P 1'
#
loop_
_entity.id
_entity.type
_entity.pdbx_description
1 polymer ?
#
loop_
_entity_poly.entity_id
_entity_poly.type
_entity_poly.pdbx_seq_one_letter_code
_entity_poly.pdbx_strand_id
1 'polypeptide(L)'
;MALQWMILTYVVAAEAAIAILLTLPSPKALKSSFVSLISLALQPSLFVVPFSAFQLLDIYWKNEHRLMCTGEICTASERDRYEKSIYKAQRNVILCLGACLLYWCIYRVCKYYKEIQSIEEVEKRYKDQ
;
A
#
# COMPACT_ATOMS: atom_id res chain seq x y z
N MET A 1 -9.86 -1.52 16.42
CA MET A 1 -8.51 -2.09 16.20
C MET A 1 -8.53 -3.24 15.19
N ALA A 2 -9.07 -4.44 15.47
CA ALA A 2 -8.96 -5.59 14.54
C ALA A 2 -9.59 -5.36 13.14
N LEU A 3 -10.78 -4.73 13.08
CA LEU A 3 -11.47 -4.45 11.82
C LEU A 3 -10.66 -3.53 10.88
N GLN A 4 -10.01 -2.50 11.42
CA GLN A 4 -9.17 -1.57 10.64
C GLN A 4 -7.99 -2.29 9.99
N TRP A 5 -7.35 -3.23 10.70
CA TRP A 5 -6.25 -4.04 10.17
C TRP A 5 -6.73 -5.05 9.12
N MET A 6 -7.94 -5.60 9.26
CA MET A 6 -8.54 -6.45 8.23
C MET A 6 -8.80 -5.67 6.95
N ILE A 7 -9.45 -4.50 7.05
CA ILE A 7 -9.72 -3.64 5.89
C ILE A 7 -8.40 -3.27 5.19
N LEU A 8 -7.38 -2.87 5.94
CA LEU A 8 -6.07 -2.53 5.37
C LEU A 8 -5.44 -3.73 4.65
N THR A 9 -5.57 -4.94 5.20
CA THR A 9 -5.05 -6.16 4.54
C THR A 9 -5.77 -6.43 3.22
N TYR A 10 -7.09 -6.24 3.17
CA TYR A 10 -7.86 -6.38 1.93
C TYR A 10 -7.46 -5.33 0.88
N VAL A 11 -7.23 -4.09 1.31
CA VAL A 11 -6.74 -3.02 0.42
C VAL A 11 -5.37 -3.39 -0.15
N VAL A 12 -4.43 -3.81 0.70
CA VAL A 12 -3.09 -4.25 0.26
C VAL A 12 -3.18 -5.45 -0.70
N ALA A 13 -4.06 -6.41 -0.43
CA ALA A 13 -4.26 -7.56 -1.32
C ALA A 13 -4.83 -7.14 -2.69
N ALA A 14 -5.77 -6.19 -2.71
CA ALA A 14 -6.32 -5.63 -3.94
C ALA A 14 -5.24 -4.86 -4.73
N GLU A 15 -4.44 -4.03 -4.06
CA GLU A 15 -3.31 -3.33 -4.68
C GLU A 15 -2.29 -4.30 -5.26
N ALA A 16 -1.94 -5.36 -4.52
CA ALA A 16 -1.03 -6.40 -5.00
C ALA A 16 -1.59 -7.12 -6.24
N ALA A 17 -2.89 -7.44 -6.26
CA ALA A 17 -3.54 -8.04 -7.42
C ALA A 17 -3.51 -7.10 -8.64
N ILE A 18 -3.74 -5.79 -8.44
CA ILE A 18 -3.63 -4.77 -9.50
C ILE A 18 -2.19 -4.68 -10.01
N ALA A 19 -1.19 -4.67 -9.12
CA ALA A 19 0.22 -4.65 -9.49
C ALA A 19 0.59 -5.87 -10.34
N ILE A 20 0.15 -7.07 -9.93
CA ILE A 20 0.36 -8.31 -10.70
C ILE A 20 -0.30 -8.19 -12.08
N LEU A 21 -1.56 -7.75 -12.14
CA LEU A 21 -2.30 -7.59 -13.38
C LEU A 21 -1.62 -6.60 -14.35
N LEU A 22 -1.02 -5.52 -13.82
CA LEU A 22 -0.27 -4.55 -14.60
C LEU A 22 1.09 -5.09 -15.10
N THR A 23 1.77 -5.92 -14.28
CA THR A 23 3.05 -6.54 -14.65
C THR A 23 2.91 -7.64 -15.71
N LEU A 24 1.75 -8.29 -15.82
CA LEU A 24 1.52 -9.28 -16.86
C LEU A 24 1.55 -8.63 -18.27
N PRO A 25 2.17 -9.30 -19.26
CA PRO A 25 2.20 -8.82 -20.64
C PRO A 25 0.82 -9.02 -21.30
N SER A 26 -0.12 -8.12 -21.02
CA SER A 26 -1.45 -8.10 -21.64
C SER A 26 -1.48 -7.21 -22.90
N PRO A 27 -2.38 -7.50 -23.87
CA PRO A 27 -2.47 -6.76 -25.14
C PRO A 27 -2.80 -5.27 -24.94
N LYS A 28 -2.22 -4.42 -25.79
CA LYS A 28 -2.21 -2.95 -25.67
C LYS A 28 -3.60 -2.32 -25.45
N ALA A 29 -4.63 -2.86 -26.09
CA ALA A 29 -6.01 -2.37 -25.98
C ALA A 29 -6.63 -2.62 -24.59
N LEU A 30 -6.30 -3.75 -23.95
CA LEU A 30 -6.76 -4.01 -22.58
C LEU A 30 -6.01 -3.12 -21.60
N LYS A 31 -4.70 -2.92 -21.79
CA LYS A 31 -3.89 -2.08 -20.91
C LYS A 31 -4.38 -0.62 -20.86
N SER A 32 -4.83 -0.02 -21.98
CA SER A 32 -5.35 1.35 -21.96
C SER A 32 -6.66 1.47 -21.15
N SER A 33 -7.59 0.52 -21.31
CA SER A 33 -8.82 0.48 -20.50
C SER A 33 -8.54 0.25 -19.02
N PHE A 34 -7.63 -0.68 -18.68
CA PHE A 34 -7.23 -0.93 -17.31
C PHE A 34 -6.54 0.28 -16.68
N VAL A 35 -5.63 0.95 -17.40
CA VAL A 35 -4.93 2.14 -16.87
C VAL A 35 -5.88 3.31 -16.66
N SER A 36 -6.90 3.47 -17.52
CA SER A 36 -7.95 4.47 -17.31
C SER A 36 -8.78 4.18 -16.06
N LEU A 37 -9.28 2.94 -15.93
CA LEU A 37 -10.07 2.51 -14.77
C LEU A 37 -9.26 2.58 -13.47
N ILE A 38 -8.03 2.09 -13.49
CA ILE A 38 -7.12 2.12 -12.34
C ILE A 38 -6.81 3.57 -11.99
N SER A 39 -6.52 4.46 -12.95
CA SER A 39 -6.26 5.86 -12.63
C SER A 39 -7.45 6.57 -12.00
N LEU A 40 -8.68 6.21 -12.38
CA LEU A 40 -9.90 6.78 -11.78
C LEU A 40 -10.13 6.23 -10.38
N ALA A 41 -9.83 4.95 -10.14
CA ALA A 41 -9.88 4.31 -8.83
C ALA A 41 -8.69 4.71 -7.92
N LEU A 42 -7.57 5.11 -8.49
CA LEU A 42 -6.36 5.49 -7.76
C LEU A 42 -6.52 6.86 -7.07
N GLN A 43 -7.36 7.73 -7.64
CA GLN A 43 -7.68 9.06 -7.12
C GLN A 43 -8.35 9.03 -5.74
N PRO A 44 -9.41 8.22 -5.50
CA PRO A 44 -9.95 8.02 -4.15
C PRO A 44 -9.03 7.22 -3.23
N SER A 45 -8.17 6.35 -3.77
CA SER A 45 -7.20 5.59 -2.95
C SER A 45 -6.03 6.43 -2.40
N LEU A 46 -5.93 7.73 -2.75
CA LEU A 46 -5.06 8.67 -2.03
C LEU A 46 -5.32 8.67 -0.53
N PHE A 47 -6.54 8.33 -0.10
CA PHE A 47 -6.91 8.21 1.30
C PHE A 47 -6.14 7.10 2.06
N VAL A 48 -5.57 6.12 1.36
CA VAL A 48 -4.75 5.05 1.97
C VAL A 48 -3.49 5.60 2.62
N VAL A 49 -2.88 6.64 2.03
CA VAL A 49 -1.64 7.27 2.53
C VAL A 49 -1.82 8.01 3.87
N PRO A 50 -2.77 8.96 4.03
CA PRO A 50 -3.02 9.58 5.33
C PRO A 50 -3.57 8.57 6.34
N PHE A 51 -4.32 7.56 5.90
CA PHE A 51 -4.83 6.50 6.78
C PHE A 51 -3.71 5.61 7.34
N SER A 52 -2.74 5.21 6.50
CA SER A 52 -1.58 4.44 6.95
C SER A 52 -0.67 5.27 7.86
N ALA A 53 -0.49 6.57 7.57
CA ALA A 53 0.24 7.49 8.44
C ALA A 53 -0.40 7.61 9.83
N PHE A 54 -1.73 7.73 9.89
CA PHE A 54 -2.46 7.76 11.15
C PHE A 54 -2.31 6.46 11.95
N GLN A 55 -2.34 5.31 11.28
CA GLN A 55 -2.13 4.00 11.94
C GLN A 55 -0.70 3.80 12.45
N LEU A 56 0.31 4.29 11.72
CA LEU A 56 1.69 4.30 12.18
C LEU A 56 1.86 5.18 13.42
N LEU A 57 1.23 6.36 13.43
CA LEU A 57 1.24 7.25 14.59
C LEU A 57 0.54 6.61 15.80
N ASP A 58 -0.58 5.91 15.59
CA ASP A 58 -1.28 5.16 16.64
C ASP A 58 -0.42 4.01 17.20
N ILE A 59 0.34 3.30 16.36
CA ILE A 59 1.31 2.28 16.82
C ILE A 59 2.44 2.94 17.61
N TYR A 60 3.00 4.04 17.11
CA TYR A 60 4.08 4.76 17.77
C TYR A 60 3.65 5.26 19.16
N TRP A 61 2.47 5.89 19.23
CA TRP A 61 1.90 6.36 20.49
C TRP A 61 1.66 5.22 21.48
N LYS A 62 1.14 4.08 21.01
CA LYS A 62 0.97 2.88 21.83
C LYS A 62 2.28 2.25 22.29
N ASN A 63 3.36 2.43 21.54
CA ASN A 63 4.69 1.96 21.93
C ASN A 63 5.30 2.86 23.00
N GLU A 64 5.18 4.17 22.85
CA GLU A 64 5.73 5.17 23.77
C GLU A 64 5.04 5.12 25.15
N HIS A 65 3.71 5.01 25.18
CA HIS A 65 2.95 4.91 26.43
C HIS A 65 2.91 3.49 27.02
N ARG A 66 3.71 2.57 26.48
CA ARG A 66 3.75 1.21 27.00
C ARG A 66 4.68 1.13 28.19
N LEU A 67 4.15 0.70 29.34
CA LEU A 67 4.98 0.36 30.49
C LEU A 67 5.96 -0.76 30.09
N MET A 68 7.22 -0.40 29.94
CA MET A 68 8.31 -1.32 29.65
C MET A 68 8.65 -2.09 30.92
N CYS A 69 8.44 -3.40 30.92
CA CYS A 69 8.96 -4.28 31.97
C CYS A 69 10.49 -4.34 31.85
N THR A 70 11.18 -3.41 32.51
CA THR A 70 12.65 -3.29 32.51
C THR A 70 13.29 -3.79 33.80
N GLY A 71 12.51 -4.30 34.77
CA GLY A 71 13.01 -4.78 36.07
C GLY A 71 12.91 -6.29 36.28
N GLU A 72 13.73 -6.82 37.19
CA GLU A 72 13.82 -8.24 37.62
C GLU A 72 12.52 -8.85 38.20
N ILE A 73 11.44 -8.06 38.28
CA ILE A 73 10.17 -8.42 38.93
C ILE A 73 9.12 -8.91 37.93
N CYS A 74 9.38 -8.80 36.62
CA CYS A 74 8.38 -9.14 35.60
C CYS A 74 8.25 -10.67 35.43
N THR A 75 7.02 -11.19 35.53
CA THR A 75 6.77 -12.64 35.42
C THR A 75 6.96 -13.14 33.99
N ALA A 76 7.37 -14.41 33.80
CA ALA A 76 7.64 -14.98 32.47
C ALA A 76 6.44 -14.89 31.50
N SER A 77 5.21 -14.90 32.02
CA SER A 77 3.97 -14.70 31.27
C SER A 77 3.80 -13.27 30.73
N GLU A 78 4.33 -12.27 31.44
CA GLU A 78 4.27 -10.86 31.02
C GLU A 78 5.28 -10.57 29.91
N ARG A 79 6.46 -11.21 29.95
CA ARG A 79 7.47 -11.13 28.88
C ARG A 79 6.94 -11.73 27.56
N ASP A 80 6.33 -12.92 27.60
CA ASP A 80 5.73 -13.54 26.40
C ASP A 80 4.59 -12.68 25.82
N ARG A 81 3.76 -12.07 26.68
CA ARG A 81 2.71 -11.14 26.24
C ARG A 81 3.28 -9.88 25.60
N TYR A 82 4.40 -9.38 26.11
CA TYR A 82 5.10 -8.23 25.56
C TYR A 82 5.71 -8.52 24.18
N GLU A 83 6.41 -9.65 24.02
CA GLU A 83 6.98 -10.06 22.74
C GLU A 83 5.90 -10.26 21.68
N LYS A 84 4.82 -10.99 21.99
CA LYS A 84 3.69 -11.22 21.07
C LYS A 84 3.06 -9.93 20.54
N SER A 85 3.06 -8.88 21.35
CA SER A 85 2.49 -7.58 20.98
C SER A 85 3.48 -6.70 20.22
N ILE A 86 4.79 -6.82 20.48
CA ILE A 86 5.84 -6.25 19.63
C ILE A 86 5.77 -6.85 18.22
N TYR A 87 5.73 -8.18 18.10
CA TYR A 87 5.60 -8.86 16.80
C TYR A 87 4.34 -8.44 16.05
N LYS A 88 3.22 -8.24 16.78
CA LYS A 88 1.97 -7.74 16.20
C LYS A 88 2.12 -6.31 15.66
N ALA A 89 2.82 -5.44 16.39
CA ALA A 89 3.09 -4.07 15.97
C ALA A 89 4.02 -4.02 14.74
N GLN A 90 5.12 -4.77 14.75
CA GLN A 90 6.05 -4.86 13.61
C GLN A 90 5.34 -5.33 12.34
N ARG A 91 4.56 -6.41 12.42
CA ARG A 91 3.79 -6.92 11.26
C ARG A 91 2.87 -5.84 10.70
N ASN A 92 2.22 -5.08 11.58
CA ASN A 92 1.32 -4.01 11.21
C ASN A 92 2.06 -2.83 10.55
N VAL A 93 3.26 -2.46 11.04
CA VAL A 93 4.13 -1.46 10.41
C VAL A 93 4.55 -1.89 9.00
N ILE A 94 5.00 -3.14 8.83
CA ILE A 94 5.35 -3.68 7.52
C ILE A 94 4.16 -3.62 6.55
N LEU A 95 2.96 -3.90 7.03
CA LEU A 95 1.74 -3.86 6.23
C LEU A 95 1.40 -2.42 5.77
N CYS A 96 1.55 -1.42 6.64
CA CYS A 96 1.39 0.00 6.28
C CYS A 96 2.44 0.45 5.26
N LEU A 97 3.71 0.10 5.45
CA LEU A 97 4.78 0.43 4.51
C LEU A 97 4.55 -0.25 3.15
N GLY A 98 4.14 -1.51 3.15
CA GLY A 98 3.79 -2.27 1.95
C GLY A 98 2.67 -1.61 1.15
N ALA A 99 1.60 -1.17 1.82
CA ALA A 99 0.51 -0.43 1.19
C ALA A 99 1.02 0.83 0.48
N CYS A 100 1.79 1.67 1.18
CA CYS A 100 2.35 2.89 0.60
C CYS A 100 3.26 2.63 -0.60
N LEU A 101 4.11 1.61 -0.51
CA LEU A 101 5.03 1.23 -1.59
C LEU A 101 4.27 0.69 -2.81
N LEU A 102 3.29 -0.19 -2.62
CA LEU A 102 2.48 -0.72 -3.71
C LEU A 102 1.67 0.38 -4.40
N TYR A 103 1.02 1.25 -3.61
CA TYR A 103 0.33 2.42 -4.12
C TYR A 103 1.26 3.30 -4.99
N TRP A 104 2.46 3.60 -4.50
CA TRP A 104 3.45 4.38 -5.23
C TRP A 104 3.87 3.70 -6.54
N CYS A 105 4.15 2.39 -6.51
CA CYS A 105 4.50 1.62 -7.69
C CYS A 105 3.39 1.66 -8.74
N ILE A 106 2.13 1.44 -8.34
CA ILE A 106 0.97 1.50 -9.24
C ILE A 106 0.82 2.90 -9.84
N TYR A 107 0.92 3.95 -9.01
CA TYR A 107 0.88 5.34 -9.45
C TYR A 107 1.93 5.64 -10.53
N ARG A 108 3.19 5.23 -10.29
CA ARG A 108 4.27 5.41 -11.25
C ARG A 108 4.00 4.69 -12.56
N VAL A 109 3.60 3.42 -12.51
CA VAL A 109 3.29 2.61 -13.70
C VAL A 109 2.15 3.25 -14.50
N CYS A 110 1.07 3.67 -13.85
CA CYS A 110 -0.04 4.34 -14.52
C CYS A 110 0.38 5.66 -15.18
N LYS A 111 1.22 6.46 -14.51
CA LYS A 111 1.75 7.71 -15.07
C LYS A 111 2.58 7.46 -16.32
N TYR A 112 3.52 6.52 -16.26
CA TYR A 112 4.37 6.17 -17.41
C TYR A 112 3.55 5.65 -18.59
N TYR A 113 2.54 4.82 -18.33
CA TYR A 113 1.70 4.29 -19.40
C TYR A 113 0.91 5.40 -20.12
N LYS A 114 0.38 6.37 -19.37
CA LYS A 114 -0.29 7.54 -19.95
C LYS A 114 0.66 8.40 -20.79
N GLU A 115 1.89 8.62 -20.31
CA GLU A 115 2.92 9.35 -21.06
C GLU A 115 3.25 8.63 -22.37
N ILE A 116 3.49 7.31 -22.34
CA ILE A 116 3.75 6.50 -23.54
C ILE A 116 2.59 6.60 -24.54
N GLN A 117 1.34 6.48 -24.08
CA GLN A 117 0.18 6.57 -24.96
C GLN A 117 0.08 7.95 -25.64
N SER A 118 0.35 9.03 -24.89
CA SER A 118 0.32 10.38 -25.45
C SER A 118 1.41 10.58 -26.52
N ILE A 119 2.57 9.97 -26.34
CA ILE A 119 3.68 10.01 -27.31
C ILE A 119 3.33 9.18 -28.56
N GLU A 120 2.78 7.96 -28.40
CA GLU A 120 2.32 7.14 -29.53
C GLU A 120 1.23 7.85 -30.37
N GLU A 121 0.31 8.57 -29.72
CA GLU A 121 -0.74 9.36 -30.41
C GLU A 121 -0.16 10.55 -31.18
N VAL A 122 0.84 11.24 -30.61
CA VAL A 122 1.54 12.34 -31.30
C VAL A 122 2.31 11.81 -32.51
N GLU A 123 3.02 10.69 -32.39
CA GLU A 123 3.76 10.07 -33.50
C GLU A 123 2.84 9.69 -34.67
N LYS A 124 1.66 9.14 -34.39
CA LYS A 124 0.65 8.82 -35.43
C LYS A 124 0.21 10.08 -36.17
N ARG A 125 -0.10 11.17 -35.46
CA ARG A 125 -0.50 12.44 -36.09
C ARG A 125 0.58 13.01 -37.01
N TYR A 126 1.86 12.84 -36.67
CA TYR A 126 2.97 13.26 -37.52
C TYR A 126 3.17 12.36 -38.75
N LYS A 127 2.80 11.07 -38.67
CA LYS A 127 2.88 10.13 -39.80
C LYS A 127 1.72 10.26 -40.79
N ASP A 128 0.58 10.74 -40.33
CA ASP A 128 -0.62 10.98 -41.15
C ASP A 128 -0.58 12.35 -41.88
N GLN A 129 0.44 13.18 -41.62
CA GLN A 129 0.74 14.46 -42.30
C GLN A 129 1.86 14.28 -43.33
#